data_AF-D5A8C7-F1
#
_entry.id   AF-D5A8C7-F1
#
_cell.length_a   1.000
_cell.length_b   1.000
_cell.length_c   1.000
_cell.angle_alpha   90.00
_cell.angle_beta   90.00
_cell.angle_gamma   90.00
#
_symmetry.space_group_name_H-M   'P 1'
#
loop_
_entity.id
_entity.type
_entity.pdbx_description
1 polymer ?
#
loop_
_entity_poly.entity_id
_entity_poly.type
_entity_poly.pdbx_seq_one_letter_code
_entity_poly.pdbx_strand_id
1 'polypeptide(L)'
;MSKADLHYLFKLFKQTLMRMPVSDAHDLWHMAMEFFSSQRAYFDQILDILGNVISVGGGGRGGATLACTALDWVLQNQGVRCAREMYNRLLALPGPSLDFYKHCITFESQLAAVGCEEAAQNMCKLYDSALKLYEQNIELWLDYCAEELKAGRSDAASSVYWRARKTLKDSTAFIEAFQSLQN
;
A
#
# COMPACT_ATOMS: atom_id res chain seq x y z
N MET A 1 0.46 7.54 -32.97
CA MET A 1 0.32 6.06 -32.92
C MET A 1 -1.15 5.72 -33.09
N SER A 2 -1.51 4.75 -33.93
CA SER A 2 -2.91 4.41 -34.17
C SER A 2 -3.51 3.63 -32.99
N LYS A 3 -4.85 3.56 -32.91
CA LYS A 3 -5.54 2.74 -31.90
C LYS A 3 -5.20 1.24 -32.05
N ALA A 4 -4.94 0.79 -33.27
CA ALA A 4 -4.54 -0.59 -33.55
C ALA A 4 -3.12 -0.88 -33.03
N ASP A 5 -2.18 0.03 -33.26
CA ASP A 5 -0.80 -0.10 -32.77
C ASP A 5 -0.77 -0.10 -31.23
N LEU A 6 -1.54 0.79 -30.60
CA LEU A 6 -1.67 0.86 -29.14
C LEU A 6 -2.19 -0.46 -28.55
N HIS A 7 -3.24 -1.03 -29.18
CA HIS A 7 -3.81 -2.31 -28.76
C HIS A 7 -2.84 -3.48 -28.97
N TYR A 8 -2.07 -3.46 -30.05
CA TYR A 8 -1.05 -4.47 -30.33
C TYR A 8 0.06 -4.44 -29.29
N LEU A 9 0.61 -3.26 -28.99
CA LEU A 9 1.61 -3.09 -27.93
C LEU A 9 1.07 -3.54 -26.58
N PHE A 10 -0.18 -3.19 -26.25
CA PHE A 10 -0.79 -3.63 -25.01
C PHE A 10 -0.86 -5.15 -24.90
N LYS A 11 -1.27 -5.84 -25.98
CA LYS A 11 -1.27 -7.30 -26.02
C LYS A 11 0.12 -7.89 -25.83
N LEU A 12 1.15 -7.28 -26.44
CA LEU A 12 2.53 -7.72 -26.29
C LEU A 12 3.01 -7.58 -24.85
N PHE A 13 2.85 -6.41 -24.23
CA PHE A 13 3.18 -6.19 -22.82
C PHE A 13 2.45 -7.19 -21.92
N LYS A 14 1.13 -7.33 -22.09
CA LYS A 14 0.32 -8.28 -21.31
C LYS A 14 0.86 -9.71 -21.40
N GLN A 15 1.14 -10.18 -22.61
CA GLN A 15 1.64 -11.55 -22.82
C GLN A 15 2.99 -11.77 -22.16
N THR A 16 3.90 -10.80 -22.27
CA THR A 16 5.24 -10.90 -21.70
C THR A 16 5.21 -10.80 -20.17
N LEU A 17 4.48 -9.83 -19.61
CA LEU A 17 4.35 -9.62 -18.17
C LEU A 17 3.71 -10.82 -17.45
N MET A 18 2.78 -11.52 -18.10
CA MET A 18 2.17 -12.74 -17.53
C MET A 18 3.08 -13.98 -17.59
N ARG A 19 4.18 -13.95 -18.36
CA ARG A 19 5.09 -15.09 -18.56
C ARG A 19 6.38 -14.98 -17.76
N MET A 20 6.67 -13.82 -17.20
CA MET A 20 7.90 -13.54 -16.46
C MET A 20 7.64 -13.45 -14.96
N PRO A 21 8.57 -13.90 -14.11
CA PRO A 21 8.56 -13.57 -12.69
C PRO A 21 8.57 -12.05 -12.48
N VAL A 22 7.86 -11.58 -11.45
CA VAL A 22 7.80 -10.16 -11.10
C VAL A 22 9.20 -9.55 -10.89
N SER A 23 10.11 -10.31 -10.28
CA SER A 23 11.50 -9.89 -10.02
C SER A 23 12.26 -9.53 -11.30
N ASP A 24 11.96 -10.22 -12.39
CA ASP A 24 12.75 -10.16 -13.63
C ASP A 24 12.11 -9.21 -14.65
N ALA A 25 10.86 -8.81 -14.41
CA ALA A 25 10.06 -7.97 -15.30
C ALA A 25 9.88 -6.53 -14.79
N HIS A 26 10.64 -6.11 -13.76
CA HIS A 26 10.48 -4.80 -13.13
C HIS A 26 10.46 -3.63 -14.13
N ASP A 27 11.48 -3.55 -15.00
CA ASP A 27 11.60 -2.47 -15.98
C ASP A 27 10.50 -2.54 -17.04
N LEU A 28 10.02 -3.74 -17.36
CA LEU A 28 8.93 -3.93 -18.29
C LEU A 28 7.59 -3.49 -17.69
N TRP A 29 7.38 -3.74 -16.40
CA TRP A 29 6.23 -3.21 -15.65
C TRP A 29 6.26 -1.70 -15.61
N HIS A 30 7.40 -1.11 -15.29
CA HIS A 30 7.58 0.35 -15.32
C HIS A 30 7.26 0.92 -16.70
N MET A 31 7.84 0.35 -17.77
CA MET A 31 7.59 0.78 -19.14
C MET A 31 6.11 0.66 -19.53
N ALA A 32 5.43 -0.42 -19.14
CA ALA A 32 4.01 -0.59 -19.40
C ALA A 32 3.17 0.47 -18.66
N MET A 33 3.42 0.69 -17.37
CA MET A 33 2.70 1.68 -16.58
C MET A 33 2.91 3.10 -17.12
N GLU A 34 4.14 3.46 -17.47
CA GLU A 34 4.47 4.75 -18.07
C GLU A 34 3.80 4.94 -19.42
N PHE A 35 3.93 3.96 -20.32
CA PHE A 35 3.41 4.05 -21.67
C PHE A 35 1.89 4.14 -21.72
N PHE A 36 1.19 3.39 -20.87
CA PHE A 36 -0.27 3.33 -20.84
C PHE A 36 -0.93 4.29 -19.84
N SER A 37 -0.13 5.06 -19.09
CA SER A 37 -0.60 6.00 -18.06
C SER A 37 -1.68 6.98 -18.54
N SER A 38 -1.56 7.43 -19.79
CA SER A 38 -2.48 8.39 -20.40
C SER A 38 -3.76 7.73 -20.95
N GLN A 39 -3.84 6.40 -21.01
CA GLN A 39 -5.01 5.67 -21.51
C GLN A 39 -5.63 4.80 -20.42
N ARG A 40 -6.58 5.38 -19.69
CA ARG A 40 -7.24 4.77 -18.53
C ARG A 40 -7.66 3.31 -18.72
N ALA A 41 -8.29 2.98 -19.86
CA ALA A 41 -8.75 1.61 -20.13
C ALA A 41 -7.62 0.56 -20.22
N TYR A 42 -6.42 0.95 -20.66
CA TYR A 42 -5.27 0.06 -20.69
C TYR A 42 -4.55 0.05 -19.35
N PHE A 43 -4.40 1.22 -18.73
CA PHE A 43 -3.82 1.34 -17.39
C PHE A 43 -4.60 0.52 -16.35
N ASP A 44 -5.93 0.59 -16.38
CA ASP A 44 -6.80 -0.20 -15.51
C ASP A 44 -6.56 -1.70 -15.67
N GLN A 45 -6.40 -2.18 -16.92
CA GLN A 45 -6.10 -3.59 -17.17
C GLN A 45 -4.68 -3.97 -16.73
N ILE A 46 -3.69 -3.07 -16.82
CA ILE A 46 -2.34 -3.32 -16.29
C ILE A 46 -2.40 -3.49 -14.79
N LEU A 47 -3.15 -2.63 -14.09
CA LEU A 47 -3.37 -2.76 -12.65
C LEU A 47 -4.11 -4.05 -12.28
N ASP A 48 -5.05 -4.49 -13.10
CA ASP A 48 -5.73 -5.77 -12.88
C ASP A 48 -4.77 -6.96 -13.10
N ILE A 49 -3.89 -6.91 -14.11
CA ILE A 49 -2.86 -7.94 -14.31
C ILE A 49 -1.88 -7.91 -13.13
N LEU A 50 -1.45 -6.73 -12.69
CA LEU A 50 -0.58 -6.56 -11.52
C LEU A 50 -1.23 -7.19 -10.28
N GLY A 51 -2.50 -6.89 -10.04
CA GLY A 51 -3.26 -7.47 -8.94
C GLY A 51 -3.38 -8.99 -9.00
N ASN A 52 -3.62 -9.54 -10.19
CA ASN A 52 -3.64 -10.99 -10.40
C ASN A 52 -2.27 -11.63 -10.14
N VAL A 53 -1.18 -10.99 -10.58
CA VAL A 53 0.18 -11.50 -10.35
C VAL A 53 0.55 -11.44 -8.86
N ILE A 54 0.17 -10.38 -8.14
CA ILE A 54 0.41 -10.23 -6.70
C ILE A 54 -0.41 -11.25 -5.89
N SER A 55 -1.68 -11.47 -6.25
CA SER A 55 -2.57 -12.41 -5.55
C SER A 55 -2.23 -13.88 -5.82
N VAL A 56 -1.84 -14.24 -7.04
CA VAL A 56 -1.45 -15.61 -7.42
C VAL A 56 -0.03 -15.96 -6.91
N GLY A 57 0.85 -14.98 -6.79
CA GLY A 57 2.22 -15.14 -6.28
C GLY A 57 2.33 -15.38 -4.77
N GLY A 58 1.21 -15.47 -4.04
CA GLY A 58 1.19 -15.82 -2.62
C GLY A 58 2.01 -14.87 -1.75
N GLY A 59 1.74 -13.56 -1.80
CA GLY A 59 2.32 -12.61 -0.84
C GLY A 59 3.85 -12.61 -0.72
N GLY A 60 4.57 -13.12 -1.74
CA GLY A 60 6.03 -13.10 -1.76
C GLY A 60 6.55 -11.66 -1.87
N ARG A 61 7.71 -11.38 -1.25
CA ARG A 61 8.36 -10.05 -1.20
C ARG A 61 8.33 -9.29 -2.54
N GLY A 62 8.52 -9.99 -3.67
CA GLY A 62 8.55 -9.35 -5.00
C GLY A 62 7.24 -8.68 -5.41
N GLY A 63 6.08 -9.22 -5.03
CA GLY A 63 4.78 -8.63 -5.36
C GLY A 63 4.52 -7.33 -4.59
N ALA A 64 4.90 -7.31 -3.30
CA ALA A 64 4.82 -6.12 -2.46
C ALA A 64 5.73 -5.00 -2.99
N THR A 65 6.99 -5.33 -3.32
CA THR A 65 7.94 -4.36 -3.88
C THR A 65 7.41 -3.74 -5.16
N LEU A 66 6.88 -4.53 -6.10
CA LEU A 66 6.34 -4.00 -7.35
C LEU A 66 5.12 -3.09 -7.11
N ALA A 67 4.23 -3.46 -6.18
CA ALA A 67 3.10 -2.61 -5.81
C ALA A 67 3.54 -1.27 -5.22
N CYS A 68 4.56 -1.26 -4.36
CA CYS A 68 5.16 -0.05 -3.80
C CYS A 68 5.78 0.82 -4.91
N THR A 69 6.59 0.24 -5.79
CA THR A 69 7.22 0.98 -6.89
C THR A 69 6.19 1.56 -7.86
N ALA A 70 5.12 0.80 -8.17
CA ALA A 70 4.01 1.30 -8.96
C ALA A 70 3.33 2.50 -8.29
N LEU A 71 3.15 2.46 -6.96
CA LEU A 71 2.53 3.55 -6.21
C LEU A 71 3.39 4.82 -6.25
N ASP A 72 4.69 4.67 -6.01
CA ASP A 72 5.64 5.78 -6.06
C ASP A 72 5.70 6.40 -7.45
N TRP A 73 5.68 5.57 -8.49
CA TRP A 73 5.64 6.04 -9.88
C TRP A 73 4.36 6.83 -10.18
N VAL A 74 3.19 6.31 -9.80
CA VAL A 74 1.90 7.01 -9.98
C VAL A 74 1.88 8.31 -9.20
N LEU A 75 2.41 8.33 -7.98
CA LEU A 75 2.52 9.53 -7.17
C LEU A 75 3.37 10.61 -7.87
N GLN A 76 4.55 10.24 -8.34
CA GLN A 76 5.49 11.16 -8.99
C GLN A 76 4.96 11.73 -10.31
N ASN A 77 4.22 10.92 -11.08
CA ASN A 77 3.84 11.28 -12.46
C ASN A 77 2.39 11.72 -12.62
N GLN A 78 1.48 11.23 -11.76
CA GLN A 78 0.03 11.49 -11.86
C GLN A 78 -0.57 12.15 -10.61
N GLY A 79 0.23 12.27 -9.54
CA GLY A 79 -0.16 12.96 -8.31
C GLY A 79 -0.97 12.12 -7.32
N VAL A 80 -1.24 12.74 -6.18
CA VAL A 80 -1.82 12.11 -4.97
C VAL A 80 -3.16 11.42 -5.22
N ARG A 81 -4.05 12.04 -6.02
CA ARG A 81 -5.38 11.47 -6.29
C ARG A 81 -5.29 10.12 -7.00
N CYS A 82 -4.47 10.03 -8.05
CA CYS A 82 -4.28 8.79 -8.78
C CYS A 82 -3.58 7.73 -7.93
N ALA A 83 -2.62 8.14 -7.10
CA ALA A 83 -1.94 7.24 -6.15
C ALA A 83 -2.95 6.63 -5.16
N ARG A 84 -3.88 7.45 -4.62
CA ARG A 84 -4.97 6.98 -3.75
C ARG A 84 -5.92 6.03 -4.45
N GLU A 85 -6.34 6.34 -5.67
CA GLU A 85 -7.17 5.43 -6.47
C GLU A 85 -6.47 4.07 -6.68
N MET A 86 -5.16 4.09 -6.95
CA MET A 86 -4.37 2.88 -7.20
C MET A 86 -4.21 2.02 -5.95
N TYR A 87 -3.73 2.57 -4.83
CA TYR A 87 -3.52 1.75 -3.63
C TYR A 87 -4.85 1.19 -3.11
N ASN A 88 -5.96 1.94 -3.20
CA ASN A 88 -7.27 1.44 -2.75
C ASN A 88 -7.69 0.22 -3.57
N ARG A 89 -7.45 0.22 -4.88
CA ARG A 89 -7.69 -0.96 -5.74
C ARG A 89 -6.82 -2.15 -5.35
N LEU A 90 -5.53 -1.91 -5.10
CA LEU A 90 -4.60 -2.99 -4.73
C LEU A 90 -4.89 -3.55 -3.33
N LEU A 91 -5.31 -2.71 -2.38
CA LEU A 91 -5.72 -3.16 -1.03
C LEU A 91 -7.08 -3.87 -1.01
N ALA A 92 -7.92 -3.66 -2.03
CA ALA A 92 -9.18 -4.40 -2.18
C ALA A 92 -8.97 -5.84 -2.70
N LEU A 93 -7.76 -6.19 -3.15
CA LEU A 93 -7.41 -7.54 -3.56
C LEU A 93 -7.26 -8.46 -2.33
N PRO A 94 -7.49 -9.77 -2.47
CA PRO A 94 -7.34 -10.70 -1.36
C PRO A 94 -5.88 -10.80 -0.89
N GLY A 95 -5.68 -10.66 0.43
CA GLY A 95 -4.38 -10.80 1.10
C GLY A 95 -3.31 -9.79 0.70
N PRO A 96 -3.55 -8.46 0.76
CA PRO A 96 -2.49 -7.48 0.54
C PRO A 96 -1.41 -7.63 1.59
N SER A 97 -0.14 -7.59 1.18
CA SER A 97 1.00 -7.75 2.10
C SER A 97 1.07 -6.62 3.14
N LEU A 98 1.55 -6.94 4.34
CA LEU A 98 1.85 -5.95 5.37
C LEU A 98 2.84 -4.87 4.89
N ASP A 99 3.85 -5.24 4.09
CA ASP A 99 4.83 -4.28 3.54
C ASP A 99 4.15 -3.21 2.67
N PHE A 100 3.20 -3.62 1.83
CA PHE A 100 2.42 -2.68 1.02
C PHE A 100 1.51 -1.78 1.88
N TYR A 101 0.90 -2.31 2.94
CA TYR A 101 0.17 -1.49 3.92
C TYR A 101 1.09 -0.45 4.57
N LYS A 102 2.26 -0.86 5.07
CA LYS A 102 3.25 0.05 5.68
C LYS A 102 3.70 1.14 4.70
N HIS A 103 3.87 0.79 3.43
CA HIS A 103 4.21 1.76 2.38
C HIS A 103 3.09 2.79 2.16
N CYS A 104 1.83 2.35 2.08
CA CYS A 104 0.67 3.25 1.96
C CYS A 104 0.49 4.14 3.20
N ILE A 105 0.74 3.60 4.39
CA ILE A 105 0.68 4.36 5.66
C ILE A 105 1.77 5.43 5.69
N THR A 106 2.99 5.08 5.31
CA THR A 106 4.11 6.02 5.20
C THR A 106 3.79 7.15 4.23
N PHE A 107 3.23 6.79 3.07
CA PHE A 107 2.75 7.75 2.07
C PHE A 107 1.73 8.75 2.65
N GLU A 108 0.68 8.28 3.33
CA GLU A 108 -0.31 9.18 3.95
C GLU A 108 0.26 9.95 5.16
N SER A 109 1.17 9.37 5.95
CA SER A 109 1.86 10.07 7.05
C SER A 109 2.69 11.26 6.52
N GLN A 110 3.42 11.07 5.42
CA GLN A 110 4.15 12.14 4.75
C GLN A 110 3.23 13.24 4.21
N LEU A 111 2.08 12.88 3.62
CA LEU A 111 1.09 13.85 3.17
C LEU A 111 0.46 14.64 4.32
N ALA A 112 0.18 13.99 5.45
CA ALA A 112 -0.32 14.65 6.64
C ALA A 112 0.69 15.65 7.19
N ALA A 113 1.98 15.29 7.19
CA ALA A 113 3.06 16.16 7.66
C ALA A 113 3.21 17.45 6.83
N VAL A 114 2.85 17.43 5.54
CA VAL A 114 2.83 18.63 4.67
C VAL A 114 1.48 19.35 4.65
N GLY A 115 0.54 18.97 5.53
CA GLY A 115 -0.73 19.67 5.73
C GLY A 115 -1.92 19.14 4.92
N CYS A 116 -1.85 17.94 4.35
CA CYS A 116 -3.01 17.33 3.70
C CYS A 116 -4.04 16.86 4.76
N GLU A 117 -5.17 17.55 4.85
CA GLU A 117 -6.21 17.31 5.86
C GLU A 117 -6.75 15.86 5.86
N GLU A 118 -6.97 15.31 4.67
CA GLU A 118 -7.55 13.96 4.51
C GLU A 118 -6.56 12.84 4.84
N ALA A 119 -5.26 13.13 4.83
CA ALA A 119 -4.22 12.13 4.91
C ALA A 119 -4.17 11.43 6.27
N ALA A 120 -4.36 12.18 7.36
CA ALA A 120 -4.45 11.61 8.71
C ALA A 120 -5.61 10.61 8.83
N GLN A 121 -6.78 10.93 8.23
CA GLN A 121 -7.93 10.04 8.24
C GLN A 121 -7.68 8.78 7.40
N ASN A 122 -7.05 8.93 6.24
CA ASN A 122 -6.69 7.81 5.38
C ASN A 122 -5.66 6.89 6.05
N MET A 123 -4.66 7.46 6.71
CA MET A 123 -3.67 6.72 7.51
C MET A 123 -4.35 5.89 8.60
N CYS A 124 -5.30 6.46 9.35
CA CYS A 124 -6.08 5.71 10.36
C CYS A 124 -6.84 4.54 9.73
N LYS A 125 -7.53 4.78 8.60
CA LYS A 125 -8.25 3.73 7.86
C LYS A 125 -7.31 2.62 7.37
N LEU A 126 -6.09 2.97 6.96
CA LEU A 126 -5.08 2.01 6.52
C LEU A 126 -4.60 1.15 7.69
N TYR A 127 -4.31 1.73 8.86
CA TYR A 127 -4.00 0.97 10.07
C TYR A 127 -5.15 0.03 10.47
N ASP A 128 -6.39 0.54 10.53
CA ASP A 128 -7.55 -0.29 10.87
C ASP A 128 -7.78 -1.42 9.85
N SER A 129 -7.52 -1.16 8.57
CA SER A 129 -7.60 -2.18 7.51
C SER A 129 -6.49 -3.24 7.65
N ALA A 130 -5.24 -2.81 7.89
CA ALA A 130 -4.11 -3.72 8.09
C ALA A 130 -4.32 -4.61 9.32
N LEU A 131 -4.82 -4.04 10.42
CA LEU A 131 -5.06 -4.75 11.66
C LEU A 131 -6.16 -5.83 11.54
N LYS A 132 -7.08 -5.75 10.57
CA LYS A 132 -8.02 -6.86 10.30
C LYS A 132 -7.32 -8.13 9.83
N LEU A 133 -6.14 -8.01 9.21
CA LEU A 133 -5.38 -9.13 8.65
C LEU A 133 -4.16 -9.48 9.51
N TYR A 134 -3.60 -8.49 10.20
CA TYR A 134 -2.33 -8.58 10.94
C TYR A 134 -2.48 -8.18 12.41
N GLU A 135 -3.63 -8.45 13.03
CA GLU A 135 -3.95 -8.06 14.42
C GLU A 135 -2.95 -8.54 15.49
N GLN A 136 -2.16 -9.59 15.21
CA GLN A 136 -1.16 -10.12 16.13
C GLN A 136 0.23 -9.48 15.94
N ASN A 137 0.37 -8.54 15.00
CA ASN A 137 1.63 -7.85 14.76
C ASN A 137 1.78 -6.68 15.76
N ILE A 138 2.67 -6.85 16.75
CA ILE A 138 2.92 -5.87 17.81
C ILE A 138 3.46 -4.54 17.26
N GLU A 139 4.39 -4.60 16.30
CA GLU A 139 5.00 -3.42 15.68
C GLU A 139 3.93 -2.53 15.03
N LEU A 140 2.98 -3.12 14.30
CA LEU A 140 1.89 -2.40 13.66
C LEU A 140 1.01 -1.63 14.66
N TRP A 141 0.75 -2.20 15.84
CA TRP A 141 0.03 -1.50 16.91
C TRP A 141 0.85 -0.36 17.51
N LEU A 142 2.16 -0.56 17.71
CA LEU A 142 3.06 0.46 18.25
C LEU A 142 3.22 1.62 17.29
N ASP A 143 3.41 1.35 16.00
CA ASP A 143 3.50 2.35 14.93
C ASP A 143 2.21 3.20 14.90
N TYR A 144 1.05 2.55 15.03
CA TYR A 144 -0.23 3.26 15.06
C TYR A 144 -0.33 4.19 16.30
N CYS A 145 -0.01 3.68 17.48
CA CYS A 145 0.05 4.49 18.70
C CYS A 145 1.02 5.68 18.56
N ALA A 146 2.21 5.45 18.01
CA ALA A 146 3.24 6.48 17.84
C ALA A 146 2.78 7.60 16.89
N GLU A 147 2.15 7.26 15.76
CA GLU A 147 1.63 8.26 14.82
C GLU A 147 0.48 9.09 15.41
N GLU A 148 -0.40 8.48 16.21
CA GLU A 148 -1.45 9.21 16.93
C GLU A 148 -0.87 10.17 17.98
N LEU A 149 0.15 9.74 18.74
CA LEU A 149 0.86 10.60 19.71
C LEU A 149 1.59 11.76 19.02
N LYS A 150 2.30 11.47 17.92
CA LYS A 150 3.00 12.48 17.11
C LYS A 150 2.05 13.54 16.55
N ALA A 151 0.82 13.14 16.22
CA ALA A 151 -0.23 14.05 15.79
C ALA A 151 -0.93 14.80 16.95
N GLY A 152 -0.50 14.62 18.20
CA GLY A 152 -1.09 15.24 19.38
C GLY A 152 -2.44 14.65 19.81
N ARG A 153 -2.82 13.48 19.27
CA ARG A 153 -4.12 12.82 19.49
C ARG A 153 -4.02 11.77 20.59
N SER A 154 -3.66 12.19 21.80
CA SER A 154 -3.41 11.29 22.95
C SER A 154 -4.62 10.40 23.33
N ASP A 155 -5.85 10.90 23.17
CA ASP A 155 -7.06 10.12 23.40
C ASP A 155 -7.22 8.98 22.38
N ALA A 156 -6.88 9.25 21.11
CA ALA A 156 -6.90 8.26 20.05
C ALA A 156 -5.79 7.22 20.27
N ALA A 157 -4.57 7.64 20.61
CA ALA A 157 -3.47 6.74 20.97
C ALA A 157 -3.84 5.82 22.14
N SER A 158 -4.51 6.36 23.17
CA SER A 158 -5.00 5.59 24.31
C SER A 158 -6.06 4.55 23.90
N SER A 159 -6.98 4.93 23.00
CA SER A 159 -7.97 4.01 22.44
C SER A 159 -7.31 2.86 21.67
N VAL A 160 -6.32 3.15 20.83
CA VAL A 160 -5.53 2.14 20.10
C VAL A 160 -4.79 1.22 21.08
N TYR A 161 -4.15 1.77 22.11
CA TYR A 161 -3.46 1.00 23.15
C TYR A 161 -4.39 -0.01 23.85
N TRP A 162 -5.60 0.42 24.23
CA TRP A 162 -6.58 -0.47 24.87
C TRP A 162 -7.12 -1.53 23.92
N ARG A 163 -7.27 -1.23 22.63
CA ARG A 163 -7.61 -2.21 21.60
C ARG A 163 -6.51 -3.27 21.48
N ALA A 164 -5.27 -2.84 21.30
CA ALA A 164 -4.11 -3.73 21.18
C ALA A 164 -4.02 -4.71 22.37
N ARG A 165 -4.14 -4.22 23.61
CA ARG A 165 -4.11 -5.07 24.82
C ARG A 165 -5.19 -6.17 24.86
N LYS A 166 -6.35 -5.93 24.24
CA LYS A 166 -7.45 -6.88 24.20
C LYS A 166 -7.33 -7.87 23.05
N THR A 167 -6.69 -7.45 21.96
CA THR A 167 -6.61 -8.24 20.72
C THR A 167 -5.35 -9.11 20.66
N LEU A 168 -4.22 -8.63 21.16
CA LEU A 168 -2.97 -9.38 21.18
C LEU A 168 -3.06 -10.58 22.12
N LYS A 169 -2.61 -11.75 21.65
CA LYS A 169 -2.54 -12.96 22.47
C LYS A 169 -1.58 -12.82 23.65
N ASP A 170 -0.45 -12.15 23.43
CA ASP A 170 0.48 -11.71 24.46
C ASP A 170 0.73 -10.21 24.29
N SER A 171 0.32 -9.43 25.29
CA SER A 171 0.44 -7.97 25.28
C SER A 171 1.62 -7.46 26.11
N THR A 172 2.42 -8.33 26.73
CA THR A 172 3.51 -7.95 27.63
C THR A 172 4.53 -7.07 26.91
N ALA A 173 5.08 -7.57 25.79
CA ALA A 173 6.04 -6.84 24.97
C ALA A 173 5.46 -5.54 24.39
N PHE A 174 4.17 -5.53 24.06
CA PHE A 174 3.48 -4.32 23.59
C PHE A 174 3.40 -3.25 24.69
N ILE A 175 3.03 -3.63 25.92
CA ILE A 175 2.88 -2.70 27.05
C ILE A 175 4.23 -2.06 27.41
N GLU A 176 5.29 -2.87 27.50
CA GLU A 176 6.65 -2.38 27.79
C GLU A 176 7.15 -1.40 26.70
N ALA A 177 6.93 -1.75 25.43
CA ALA A 177 7.31 -0.89 24.31
C ALA A 177 6.49 0.41 24.28
N PHE A 178 5.19 0.36 24.57
CA PHE A 178 4.34 1.54 24.60
C PHE A 178 4.74 2.53 25.70
N GLN A 179 5.13 2.04 26.89
CA GLN A 179 5.66 2.90 27.96
C GLN A 179 6.91 3.65 27.52
N SER A 180 7.76 3.02 26.70
CA SER A 180 8.97 3.64 26.16
C SER A 180 8.67 4.74 25.14
N LEU A 181 7.51 4.72 24.48
CA LEU A 181 7.08 5.77 23.54
C LEU A 181 6.58 7.05 24.22
N GLN A 182 6.29 7.00 25.53
CA GLN A 182 5.76 8.13 26.29
C GLN A 182 6.83 8.89 27.09
N ASN A 183 8.04 8.34 27.17
CA ASN A 183 9.21 8.94 27.83
C ASN A 183 10.08 9.70 26.82
#